data_AF-A0A7C2EPG3-F1
#
_entry.id   AF-A0A7C2EPG3-F1
#
_cell.length_a   1.000
_cell.length_b   1.000
_cell.length_c   1.000
_cell.angle_alpha   90.00
_cell.angle_beta   90.00
_cell.angle_gamma   90.00
#
_symmetry.space_group_name_H-M   'P 1'
#
loop_
_entity.id
_entity.type
_entity.pdbx_description
1 polymer ?
#
loop_
_entity_poly.entity_id
_entity_poly.type
_entity_poly.pdbx_seq_one_letter_code
_entity_poly.pdbx_strand_id
1 'polypeptide(L)'
;MTLRRSRACRAALAVADEHADIKILADNRKARHDYFLLERYEAGLALTGTEVKAARNAQIQLRDGYAEIAGNEAWLVNVHIGHYSHGNIWNHPIDRRRKLLLHRQEIDKLGGKTREKGLTLIPTRIYLKNGRIKCEIALARG
;
A
#
# COMPACT_ATOMS: atom_id res chain seq x y z
N MET A 1 41.08 10.55 -43.09
CA MET A 1 39.92 11.31 -43.63
C MET A 1 38.81 10.30 -43.87
N THR A 2 37.66 10.25 -43.21
CA THR A 2 36.88 11.29 -42.52
C THR A 2 35.83 10.58 -41.64
N LEU A 3 35.77 10.94 -40.35
CA LEU A 3 34.53 11.20 -39.58
C LEU A 3 33.28 10.30 -39.80
N ARG A 4 32.82 9.60 -38.75
CA ARG A 4 31.68 10.03 -37.92
C ARG A 4 31.13 8.90 -37.02
N ARG A 5 31.16 9.18 -35.71
CA ARG A 5 30.02 9.08 -34.77
C ARG A 5 29.13 7.83 -34.86
N SER A 6 29.19 6.98 -33.83
CA SER A 6 28.08 6.87 -32.87
C SER A 6 28.41 5.92 -31.69
N ARG A 7 29.21 6.43 -30.73
CA ARG A 7 28.97 6.13 -29.32
C ARG A 7 27.64 6.81 -28.94
N ALA A 8 26.49 6.14 -29.01
CA ALA A 8 25.22 6.68 -28.47
C ALA A 8 24.06 5.66 -28.50
N CYS A 9 24.19 4.52 -27.82
CA CYS A 9 23.04 3.75 -27.34
C CYS A 9 23.62 2.70 -26.39
N ARG A 10 23.46 2.74 -25.07
CA ARG A 10 22.23 2.98 -24.32
C ARG A 10 22.61 3.37 -22.88
N ALA A 11 23.23 4.55 -22.72
CA ALA A 11 23.28 5.22 -21.44
C ALA A 11 21.91 5.87 -21.21
N ALA A 12 20.95 5.08 -20.72
CA ALA A 12 19.62 5.54 -20.35
C ALA A 12 19.09 4.69 -19.17
N LEU A 13 19.88 4.57 -18.10
CA LEU A 13 19.30 4.51 -16.76
C LEU A 13 19.37 5.94 -16.25
N ALA A 14 18.30 6.68 -16.49
CA ALA A 14 18.13 8.02 -15.96
C ALA A 14 18.08 7.95 -14.44
N VAL A 15 18.85 8.85 -13.85
CA VAL A 15 19.07 9.09 -12.43
C VAL A 15 17.89 9.87 -11.82
N ALA A 16 17.78 9.76 -10.49
CA ALA A 16 17.08 10.65 -9.54
C ALA A 16 15.55 10.56 -9.41
N ASP A 17 15.11 10.00 -8.29
CA ASP A 17 13.95 10.51 -7.54
C ASP A 17 14.49 11.09 -6.22
N GLU A 18 15.31 12.14 -6.35
CA GLU A 18 15.79 12.93 -5.21
C GLU A 18 14.61 13.82 -4.78
N HIS A 19 14.03 13.48 -3.61
CA HIS A 19 12.79 13.99 -3.01
C HIS A 19 11.48 13.43 -3.60
N ALA A 20 11.26 12.12 -3.41
CA ALA A 20 9.89 11.59 -3.36
C ALA A 20 9.13 12.30 -2.22
N ASP A 21 8.27 13.26 -2.55
CA ASP A 21 7.42 13.94 -1.57
C ASP A 21 6.38 12.94 -1.05
N ILE A 22 6.69 12.32 0.11
CA ILE A 22 5.83 11.32 0.74
C ILE A 22 4.82 12.06 1.62
N LYS A 23 3.58 12.16 1.13
CA LYS A 23 2.46 12.68 1.92
C LYS A 23 1.77 11.54 2.65
N ILE A 24 1.85 11.53 3.98
CA ILE A 24 1.13 10.56 4.82
C ILE A 24 -0.37 10.91 4.79
N LEU A 25 -1.22 9.94 4.45
CA LEU A 25 -2.67 10.09 4.43
C LEU A 25 -3.31 9.56 5.72
N ALA A 26 -2.81 8.43 6.21
CA ALA A 26 -3.26 7.82 7.46
C ALA A 26 -2.11 7.08 8.16
N ASP A 27 -2.07 7.16 9.48
CA ASP A 27 -1.09 6.49 10.34
C ASP A 27 -1.83 5.72 11.44
N ASN A 28 -1.60 4.42 11.53
CA ASN A 28 -2.12 3.57 12.59
C ASN A 28 -1.18 3.63 13.80
N ARG A 29 -1.39 4.63 14.67
CA ARG A 29 -0.58 4.80 15.89
C ARG A 29 -0.73 3.60 16.83
N LYS A 30 -1.91 3.02 16.92
CA LYS A 30 -2.23 1.87 17.79
C LYS A 30 -1.40 0.63 17.43
N ALA A 31 -1.19 0.38 16.13
CA ALA A 31 -0.36 -0.75 15.68
C ALA A 31 1.07 -0.74 16.23
N ARG A 32 1.65 0.43 16.54
CA ARG A 32 3.00 0.52 17.13
C ARG A 32 3.03 0.26 18.64
N HIS A 33 1.90 0.44 19.32
CA HIS A 33 1.79 0.27 20.76
C HIS A 33 1.38 -1.16 21.12
N ASP A 34 0.43 -1.72 20.38
CA ASP A 34 -0.19 -3.00 20.71
C ASP A 34 0.60 -4.20 20.17
N TYR A 35 1.47 -3.99 19.18
CA TYR A 35 2.19 -5.08 18.52
C TYR A 35 3.66 -4.77 18.31
N PHE A 36 4.48 -5.83 18.33
CA PHE A 36 5.86 -5.79 17.91
C PHE A 36 5.96 -5.96 16.38
N LEU A 37 6.38 -4.91 15.69
CA LEU A 37 6.52 -4.88 14.23
C LEU A 37 7.87 -5.47 13.83
N LEU A 38 7.87 -6.62 13.14
CA LEU A 38 9.07 -7.34 12.73
C LEU A 38 9.59 -6.84 11.37
N GLU A 39 8.76 -7.02 10.33
CA GLU A 39 9.11 -6.68 8.95
C GLU A 39 8.03 -5.80 8.35
N ARG A 40 8.42 -4.87 7.47
CA ARG A 40 7.51 -3.95 6.79
C ARG A 40 7.63 -4.12 5.29
N TYR A 41 6.49 -4.13 4.62
CA TYR A 41 6.36 -4.31 3.17
C TYR A 41 5.53 -3.16 2.59
N GLU A 42 5.92 -2.72 1.40
CA GLU A 42 5.19 -1.70 0.65
C GLU A 42 4.25 -2.40 -0.35
N ALA A 43 2.95 -2.13 -0.25
CA ALA A 43 1.93 -2.64 -1.14
C ALA A 43 1.25 -1.50 -1.91
N GLY A 44 0.95 -1.73 -3.19
CA GLY A 44 0.00 -0.90 -3.92
C GLY A 44 -1.44 -1.19 -3.49
N LEU A 45 -2.32 -0.19 -3.50
CA LEU A 45 -3.73 -0.38 -3.21
C LEU A 45 -4.57 -0.32 -4.49
N ALA A 46 -5.40 -1.34 -4.72
CA ALA A 46 -6.43 -1.29 -5.76
C ALA A 46 -7.65 -0.51 -5.25
N LEU A 47 -7.76 0.76 -5.64
CA LEU A 47 -8.83 1.67 -5.27
C LEU A 47 -9.64 2.11 -6.49
N THR A 48 -10.90 2.45 -6.22
CA THR A 48 -11.84 3.07 -7.15
C THR A 48 -11.63 4.59 -7.16
N GLY A 49 -11.98 5.28 -8.25
CA GLY A 49 -11.74 6.73 -8.38
C GLY A 49 -12.31 7.59 -7.24
N THR A 50 -13.48 7.24 -6.72
CA THR A 50 -14.10 7.90 -5.55
C THR A 50 -13.30 7.72 -4.27
N GLU A 51 -12.70 6.54 -4.09
CA GLU A 51 -11.88 6.18 -2.92
C GLU A 51 -10.56 6.93 -2.96
N VAL A 52 -9.98 7.11 -4.14
CA VAL A 52 -8.78 7.93 -4.31
C VAL A 52 -9.05 9.39 -3.88
N LYS A 53 -10.24 9.91 -4.15
CA LYS A 53 -10.63 11.27 -3.72
C LYS A 53 -10.84 11.35 -2.21
N ALA A 54 -11.57 10.40 -1.62
CA ALA A 54 -11.73 10.32 -0.16
C ALA A 54 -10.40 10.15 0.58
N ALA A 55 -9.52 9.30 0.06
CA ALA A 55 -8.18 9.09 0.60
C ALA A 55 -7.33 10.36 0.57
N ARG A 56 -7.42 11.16 -0.50
CA ARG A 56 -6.74 12.46 -0.60
C ARG A 56 -7.27 13.50 0.40
N ASN A 57 -8.53 13.37 0.80
CA ASN A 57 -9.15 14.17 1.87
C ASN A 57 -8.83 13.64 3.28
N ALA A 58 -7.93 12.66 3.42
CA ALA A 58 -7.57 12.01 4.67
C ALA A 58 -8.76 11.34 5.41
N GLN A 59 -9.80 10.96 4.67
CA GLN A 59 -10.96 10.23 5.23
C GLN A 59 -10.70 8.71 5.24
N ILE A 60 -9.66 8.28 5.95
CA ILE A 60 -9.26 6.86 6.05
C ILE A 60 -9.05 6.49 7.52
N GLN A 61 -9.61 5.35 7.91
CA GLN A 61 -9.44 4.78 9.25
C GLN A 61 -8.79 3.39 9.15
N LEU A 62 -7.64 3.24 9.82
CA LEU A 62 -6.81 2.01 9.81
C LEU A 62 -6.82 1.22 11.12
N ARG A 63 -7.57 1.67 12.14
CA ARG A 63 -7.43 1.18 13.53
C ARG A 63 -7.60 -0.33 13.67
N ASP A 64 -8.62 -0.88 13.02
CA ASP A 64 -9.02 -2.29 13.17
C ASP A 64 -8.78 -3.09 11.88
N GLY A 65 -8.05 -2.48 10.94
CA GLY A 65 -7.72 -3.09 9.67
C GLY A 65 -6.65 -4.16 9.82
N TYR A 66 -6.75 -5.22 9.04
CA TYR A 66 -5.72 -6.25 8.93
C TYR A 66 -5.56 -6.68 7.47
N ALA A 67 -4.41 -7.28 7.15
CA ALA A 67 -4.21 -7.89 5.86
C ALA A 67 -4.38 -9.42 5.94
N GLU A 68 -5.06 -9.97 4.95
CA GLU A 68 -5.35 -11.40 4.83
C GLU A 68 -4.78 -11.91 3.51
N ILE A 69 -4.26 -13.14 3.52
CA ILE A 69 -3.79 -13.80 2.31
C ILE A 69 -4.77 -14.90 1.95
N ALA A 70 -5.51 -14.68 0.87
CA ALA A 70 -6.52 -15.60 0.38
C ALA A 70 -6.23 -15.95 -1.09
N GLY A 71 -6.09 -17.24 -1.39
CA GLY A 71 -5.91 -17.72 -2.76
C GLY A 71 -4.73 -17.10 -3.51
N ASN A 72 -3.59 -16.95 -2.83
CA ASN A 72 -2.36 -16.35 -3.37
C ASN A 72 -2.47 -14.85 -3.68
N GLU A 73 -3.46 -14.18 -3.12
CA GLU A 73 -3.65 -12.74 -3.21
C GLU A 73 -3.68 -12.14 -1.81
N ALA A 74 -3.12 -10.94 -1.67
CA ALA A 74 -3.18 -10.18 -0.44
C ALA A 74 -4.39 -9.23 -0.48
N TRP A 75 -5.14 -9.21 0.60
CA TRP A 75 -6.35 -8.42 0.78
C TRP A 75 -6.20 -7.56 2.02
N LEU A 76 -6.67 -6.33 1.95
CA LEU A 76 -6.82 -5.44 3.08
C LEU A 76 -8.29 -5.47 3.50
N VAL A 77 -8.53 -5.84 4.75
CA VAL A 77 -9.86 -6.06 5.33
C VAL A 77 -10.05 -5.09 6.50
N ASN A 78 -11.30 -4.69 6.75
CA ASN A 78 -11.70 -3.84 7.86
C ASN A 78 -11.01 -2.46 7.88
N VAL A 79 -10.74 -1.91 6.70
CA VAL A 79 -10.24 -0.55 6.51
C VAL A 79 -11.36 0.32 5.97
N HIS A 80 -11.78 1.29 6.77
CA HIS A 80 -12.84 2.21 6.42
C HIS A 80 -12.28 3.37 5.60
N ILE A 81 -12.79 3.54 4.39
CA ILE A 81 -12.55 4.73 3.56
C ILE A 81 -13.89 5.45 3.43
N GLY A 82 -13.97 6.66 3.96
CA GLY A 82 -15.20 7.44 3.94
C GLY A 82 -15.68 7.75 2.52
N HIS A 83 -16.95 8.10 2.39
CA HIS A 83 -17.48 8.57 1.11
C HIS A 83 -16.93 9.96 0.78
N TYR A 84 -16.73 10.19 -0.52
CA TYR A 84 -16.40 11.51 -1.02
C TYR A 84 -17.68 12.34 -1.19
N SER A 85 -17.77 13.50 -0.52
CA SER A 85 -18.98 14.32 -0.48
C SER A 85 -19.45 14.84 -1.85
N HIS A 86 -18.56 14.94 -2.84
CA HIS A 86 -18.89 15.36 -4.21
C HIS A 86 -18.99 14.15 -5.16
N GLY A 87 -19.20 12.96 -4.61
CA GLY A 87 -19.45 11.73 -5.36
C GLY A 87 -20.89 11.62 -5.87
N ASN A 88 -21.11 10.70 -6.80
CA ASN A 88 -22.44 10.33 -7.27
C ASN A 88 -23.21 9.58 -6.16
N ILE A 89 -24.54 9.47 -6.29
CA ILE A 89 -25.42 8.77 -5.33
C ILE A 89 -25.00 7.28 -5.20
N TRP A 90 -24.44 6.72 -6.26
CA TRP A 90 -23.88 5.36 -6.31
C TRP A 90 -22.45 5.29 -5.73
N ASN A 91 -22.33 5.51 -4.42
CA ASN A 91 -21.07 5.31 -3.71
C ASN A 91 -20.78 3.82 -3.47
N HIS A 92 -19.50 3.48 -3.34
CA HIS A 92 -19.05 2.15 -2.96
C HIS A 92 -19.25 1.92 -1.45
N PRO A 93 -19.42 0.68 -0.99
CA PRO A 93 -19.47 0.39 0.43
C PRO A 93 -18.11 0.69 1.10
N ILE A 94 -18.16 1.35 2.26
CA ILE A 94 -17.00 1.80 3.06
C ILE A 94 -16.10 0.60 3.44
N ASP A 95 -16.71 -0.53 3.79
CA ASP A 95 -16.04 -1.69 4.41
C ASP A 95 -15.64 -2.76 3.41
N ARG A 96 -15.55 -2.39 2.14
CA ARG A 96 -15.16 -3.30 1.07
C ARG A 96 -13.73 -3.82 1.30
N ARG A 97 -13.53 -5.14 1.11
CA ARG A 97 -12.20 -5.74 1.01
C ARG A 97 -11.43 -5.22 -0.21
N ARG A 98 -10.17 -4.83 -0.02
CA ARG A 98 -9.34 -4.17 -1.05
C ARG A 98 -8.16 -5.04 -1.41
N LYS A 99 -7.85 -5.16 -2.69
CA LYS A 99 -6.70 -5.95 -3.12
C LYS A 99 -5.41 -5.16 -2.89
N LEU A 100 -4.43 -5.83 -2.30
CA LEU A 100 -3.06 -5.36 -2.15
C LEU A 100 -2.21 -5.90 -3.31
N LEU A 101 -1.50 -4.99 -3.98
CA LEU A 101 -0.64 -5.27 -5.10
C LEU A 101 0.79 -5.43 -4.58
N LEU A 102 1.22 -6.69 -4.42
CA LEU A 102 2.53 -7.11 -3.95
C LEU A 102 3.19 -8.03 -4.97
N HIS A 103 4.50 -8.22 -4.89
CA HIS A 103 5.16 -9.25 -5.71
C HIS A 103 4.77 -10.66 -5.24
N ARG A 104 4.69 -11.60 -6.19
CA ARG A 104 4.36 -13.00 -5.93
C ARG A 104 5.21 -13.62 -4.82
N GLN A 105 6.52 -13.37 -4.85
CA GLN A 105 7.47 -13.88 -3.86
C GLN A 105 7.20 -13.33 -2.45
N GLU A 106 6.76 -12.08 -2.34
CA GLU A 106 6.39 -11.48 -1.05
C GLU A 106 5.11 -12.12 -0.52
N ILE A 107 4.12 -12.35 -1.38
CA ILE A 107 2.86 -12.99 -0.99
C ILE A 107 3.13 -14.42 -0.49
N ASP A 108 3.99 -15.20 -1.15
CA ASP A 108 4.33 -16.55 -0.71
C ASP A 108 5.05 -16.55 0.66
N LYS A 109 5.99 -15.62 0.85
CA LYS A 109 6.69 -15.45 2.14
C LYS A 109 5.73 -15.07 3.27
N LEU A 110 4.89 -14.06 3.04
CA LEU A 110 3.90 -13.62 4.01
C LEU A 110 2.88 -14.73 4.28
N GLY A 111 2.45 -15.46 3.25
CA GLY A 111 1.52 -16.59 3.39
C GLY A 111 2.08 -17.73 4.24
N GLY A 112 3.38 -18.00 4.13
CA GLY A 112 4.08 -18.93 5.03
C GLY A 112 4.06 -18.43 6.48
N LYS A 113 4.47 -17.18 6.71
CA LYS A 113 4.59 -16.59 8.05
C LYS A 113 3.24 -16.40 8.75
N THR A 114 2.20 -16.00 8.02
CA THR A 114 0.85 -15.81 8.59
C THR A 114 0.20 -17.13 9.04
N ARG A 115 0.64 -18.27 8.50
CA ARG A 115 0.20 -19.60 8.97
C ARG A 115 0.83 -19.99 10.30
N GLU A 116 1.98 -19.40 10.66
CA GLU A 116 2.60 -19.63 11.96
C GLU A 116 1.75 -18.98 13.05
N LYS A 117 1.54 -19.70 14.16
CA LYS A 117 0.68 -19.22 15.26
C LYS A 117 1.29 -17.97 15.89
N GLY A 118 0.51 -16.89 15.95
CA GLY A 118 0.87 -15.66 16.66
C GLY A 118 1.45 -14.54 15.77
N LEU A 119 1.45 -14.72 14.44
CA LEU A 119 1.84 -13.67 13.51
C LEU A 119 0.61 -13.14 12.75
N THR A 120 0.46 -11.82 12.76
CA THR A 120 -0.65 -11.12 12.11
C THR A 120 -0.11 -10.06 11.16
N LEU A 121 -0.80 -9.83 10.04
CA LEU A 121 -0.46 -8.76 9.12
C LEU A 121 -1.30 -7.52 9.43
N ILE A 122 -0.63 -6.42 9.77
CA ILE A 122 -1.28 -5.19 10.22
C ILE A 122 -0.88 -4.02 9.30
N PRO A 123 -1.82 -3.24 8.78
CA PRO A 123 -1.53 -2.00 8.07
C PRO A 123 -1.03 -0.93 9.05
N THR A 124 0.16 -0.41 8.82
CA THR A 124 0.78 0.62 9.66
C THR A 124 0.48 2.01 9.13
N ARG A 125 0.62 2.23 7.82
CA ARG A 125 0.51 3.54 7.20
C ARG A 125 -0.07 3.46 5.80
N ILE A 126 -0.82 4.48 5.40
CA ILE A 126 -1.15 4.74 4.00
C ILE A 126 -0.58 6.10 3.62
N TYR A 127 0.11 6.16 2.49
CA TYR A 127 0.77 7.37 2.02
C TYR A 127 0.68 7.50 0.51
N LEU A 128 0.85 8.73 0.04
CA LEU A 128 0.97 9.08 -1.36
C LEU A 128 2.45 9.15 -1.72
N LYS A 129 2.87 8.39 -2.74
CA LYS A 129 4.22 8.42 -3.31
C LYS A 129 4.11 8.49 -4.82
N ASN A 130 4.66 9.55 -5.40
CA ASN A 130 4.71 9.80 -6.85
C ASN A 130 3.32 9.68 -7.50
N GLY A 131 2.31 10.29 -6.84
CA GLY A 131 0.92 10.30 -7.28
C GLY A 131 0.13 9.00 -7.05
N ARG A 132 0.76 7.94 -6.56
CA ARG A 132 0.12 6.64 -6.26
C ARG A 132 -0.07 6.46 -4.76
N ILE A 133 -1.21 5.88 -4.39
CA ILE A 133 -1.51 5.54 -3.00
C ILE A 133 -0.91 4.18 -2.70
N LYS A 134 -0.06 4.14 -1.67
CA LYS A 134 0.61 2.95 -1.18
C LYS A 134 0.21 2.68 0.26
N CYS A 135 0.17 1.40 0.61
CA CYS A 135 -0.03 0.93 1.98
C CYS A 135 1.26 0.29 2.46
N GLU A 136 1.70 0.63 3.66
CA GLU A 136 2.68 -0.15 4.39
C GLU A 136 1.94 -1.19 5.23
N ILE A 137 2.31 -2.45 5.04
CA ILE A 137 1.87 -3.57 5.87
C ILE A 137 3.05 -4.08 6.68
N ALA A 138 2.79 -4.51 7.90
CA ALA A 138 3.81 -5.06 8.76
C ALA A 138 3.41 -6.45 9.25
N LEU A 139 4.40 -7.33 9.32
CA LEU A 139 4.28 -8.57 10.06
C LEU A 139 4.47 -8.25 11.54
N ALA A 140 3.45 -8.55 12.33
CA ALA A 140 3.35 -8.12 13.71
C ALA A 140 3.13 -9.33 14.63
N ARG A 141 3.74 -9.26 15.81
CA ARG A 141 3.52 -10.22 16.90
C ARG A 141 2.91 -9.48 18.07
N GLY A 142 1.79 -9.99 18.58
CA GLY A 142 1.11 -9.50 19.78
C GLY A 142 1.34 -10.42 20.97
#